data_AF-A0A920PM33-F1
#
_entry.id   AF-A0A920PM33-F1
#
_cell.length_a   1.000
_cell.length_b   1.000
_cell.length_c   1.000
_cell.angle_alpha   90.00
_cell.angle_beta   90.00
_cell.angle_gamma   90.00
#
_symmetry.space_group_name_H-M   'P 1'
#
loop_
_entity.id
_entity.type
_entity.pdbx_description
1 polymer ?
#
loop_
_entity_poly.entity_id
_entity_poly.type
_entity_poly.pdbx_seq_one_letter_code
_entity_poly.pdbx_strand_id
1 'polypeptide(L)' 'MSILDGGIEAWIGAGYDLESGDDPNAGELSEDVWYKPYQQTDAIEEAMHAYLTWEVALVEQIERDGTTRFRHFHPRESP' A
#
# COMPACT_ATOMS: atom_id res chain seq x y z
N MET A 1 -14.56 -14.16 26.60
CA MET A 1 -14.53 -13.33 25.39
C MET A 1 -15.61 -12.27 25.56
N SER A 2 -15.22 -11.02 25.74
CA SER A 2 -16.16 -9.89 25.83
C SER A 2 -15.93 -8.98 24.63
N ILE A 3 -17.01 -8.37 24.14
CA ILE A 3 -17.01 -7.40 23.05
C ILE A 3 -17.60 -6.09 23.55
N LEU A 4 -17.23 -4.98 22.92
CA LEU A 4 -17.85 -3.69 23.18
C LEU A 4 -19.21 -3.65 22.47
N ASP A 5 -20.28 -3.52 23.25
CA ASP A 5 -21.64 -3.42 22.72
C ASP A 5 -21.80 -2.11 21.92
N GLY A 6 -22.21 -2.21 20.66
CA GLY A 6 -22.32 -1.06 19.74
C GLY A 6 -20.98 -0.50 19.22
N GLY A 7 -19.84 -1.10 19.58
CA GLY A 7 -18.53 -0.75 19.03
C GLY A 7 -18.10 0.71 19.27
N ILE A 8 -17.25 1.24 18.39
CA ILE A 8 -16.69 2.59 18.52
C ILE A 8 -17.75 3.68 18.37
N GLU A 9 -18.82 3.42 17.62
CA GLU A 9 -19.92 4.39 17.45
C GLU A 9 -20.66 4.63 18.76
N ALA A 10 -20.95 3.58 19.53
CA ALA A 10 -21.58 3.71 20.85
C ALA A 10 -20.66 4.41 21.87
N TRP A 11 -19.34 4.18 21.78
CA TRP A 11 -18.35 4.87 22.60
C TRP A 11 -18.34 6.37 22.36
N ILE A 12 -18.32 6.78 21.08
CA ILE A 12 -18.40 8.19 20.68
C ILE A 12 -19.74 8.79 21.09
N GLY A 13 -20.85 8.07 20.87
CA GLY A 13 -22.19 8.51 21.25
C GLY A 13 -22.37 8.72 22.76
N ALA A 14 -21.60 8.00 23.58
CA ALA A 14 -21.55 8.17 25.03
C ALA A 14 -20.67 9.36 25.49
N GLY A 15 -19.97 10.03 24.56
CA GLY A 15 -19.16 11.21 24.84
C GLY A 15 -17.78 10.91 25.42
N TYR A 16 -17.27 9.68 25.23
CA TYR A 16 -15.93 9.32 25.66
C TYR A 16 -14.86 9.82 24.67
N ASP A 17 -13.66 10.05 25.18
CA ASP A 17 -12.54 10.55 24.39
C ASP A 17 -12.02 9.51 23.39
N LEU A 18 -11.46 10.02 22.29
CA LEU A 18 -10.71 9.27 21.30
C LEU A 18 -9.27 9.79 21.23
N GLU A 19 -8.34 8.88 21.01
CA GLU A 19 -6.98 9.19 20.62
C GLU A 19 -6.84 9.09 19.10
N SER A 20 -5.95 9.90 18.51
CA SER A 20 -5.74 9.96 17.06
C SER A 20 -4.25 9.93 16.74
N GLY A 21 -3.92 9.35 15.59
CA GLY A 21 -2.54 9.15 15.15
C GLY A 21 -2.05 7.73 15.40
N ASP A 22 -0.91 7.41 14.81
CA ASP A 22 -0.27 6.11 14.97
C ASP A 22 0.45 6.09 16.32
N ASP A 23 -0.17 5.49 17.35
CA ASP A 23 0.51 5.20 18.61
C ASP A 23 1.21 3.84 18.49
N PRO A 24 2.56 3.80 18.52
CA PRO A 24 3.32 2.54 18.48
C PRO A 24 3.06 1.64 19.71
N ASN A 25 2.37 2.13 20.74
CA ASN A 25 1.95 1.35 21.91
C ASN A 25 0.48 0.86 21.80
N ALA A 26 -0.29 1.33 20.82
CA ALA A 26 -1.70 0.95 20.64
C ALA A 26 -1.90 -0.40 19.93
N GLY A 27 -0.82 -1.04 19.46
CA GLY A 27 -0.85 -2.35 18.83
C GLY A 27 0.25 -2.54 17.79
N GLU A 28 0.20 -3.67 17.08
CA GLU A 28 1.04 -3.87 15.90
C GLU A 28 0.68 -2.85 14.82
N LEU A 29 1.71 -2.32 14.16
CA LEU A 29 1.56 -1.46 12.99
C LEU A 29 0.70 -2.18 11.93
N SER A 30 -0.04 -1.41 11.13
CA SER A 30 -0.97 -1.92 10.12
C SER A 30 -0.27 -2.84 9.10
N GLU A 31 -0.34 -4.16 9.29
CA GLU A 31 0.15 -5.14 8.31
C GLU A 31 -0.83 -5.30 7.12
N ASP A 32 -2.04 -4.77 7.26
CA ASP A 32 -3.09 -4.75 6.25
C ASP A 32 -2.96 -3.58 5.26
N VAL A 33 -2.00 -2.68 5.47
CA VAL A 33 -1.73 -1.54 4.60
C VAL A 33 -0.35 -1.65 3.96
N TRP A 34 -0.33 -1.76 2.63
CA TRP A 34 0.88 -1.56 1.84
C TRP A 34 1.02 -0.08 1.47
N TYR A 35 1.89 0.64 2.20
CA TYR A 35 2.21 2.02 1.89
C TYR A 35 2.99 2.13 0.59
N LYS A 36 2.56 3.03 -0.31
CA LYS A 36 3.35 3.35 -1.50
C LYS A 36 4.67 4.02 -1.06
N PRO A 37 5.74 3.91 -1.86
CA PRO A 37 7.06 4.44 -1.51
C PRO A 37 7.08 5.92 -1.09
N TYR A 38 6.25 6.76 -1.72
CA TYR A 38 6.13 8.19 -1.41
C TYR A 38 5.15 8.52 -0.28
N GLN A 39 4.46 7.52 0.28
CA GLN A 39 3.61 7.68 1.47
C GLN A 39 4.36 7.35 2.76
N GLN A 40 5.58 6.80 2.65
CA GLN A 40 6.45 6.60 3.81
C GLN A 40 6.94 7.95 4.33
N THR A 41 7.03 8.10 5.64
CA THR A 41 7.46 9.34 6.30
C THR A 41 8.96 9.45 6.42
N ASP A 42 9.67 8.31 6.40
CA ASP A 42 11.12 8.20 6.48
C ASP A 42 11.68 7.53 5.22
N ALA A 43 12.95 7.82 4.88
CA ALA A 43 13.69 7.19 3.78
C ALA A 43 12.98 7.22 2.40
N ILE A 44 12.19 8.26 2.12
CA ILE A 44 11.41 8.42 0.87
C ILE A 44 12.26 8.22 -0.38
N GLU A 45 13.46 8.80 -0.42
CA GLU A 45 14.36 8.69 -1.59
C GLU A 45 14.80 7.25 -1.85
N GLU A 46 15.20 6.53 -0.80
CA GLU A 46 15.62 5.13 -0.89
C GLU A 46 14.44 4.25 -1.31
N ALA A 47 13.26 4.45 -0.71
CA ALA A 47 12.06 3.72 -1.07
C ALA A 47 11.65 3.95 -2.53
N MET A 48 11.76 5.20 -3.01
CA MET A 48 11.52 5.55 -4.41
C MET A 48 12.54 4.90 -5.34
N HIS A 49 13.82 4.91 -4.97
CA HIS A 49 14.86 4.22 -5.73
C HIS A 49 14.61 2.72 -5.82
N ALA A 50 14.28 2.07 -4.71
CA ALA A 50 13.96 0.65 -4.67
C ALA A 50 12.75 0.31 -5.54
N TYR A 51 11.71 1.16 -5.53
CA TYR A 51 10.53 1.00 -6.37
C TYR A 51 10.85 1.10 -7.86
N LEU A 52 11.63 2.10 -8.27
CA LEU A 52 12.05 2.26 -9.66
C LEU A 52 12.95 1.10 -10.12
N THR A 53 13.87 0.66 -9.27
CA THR A 53 14.71 -0.51 -9.55
C THR A 53 13.86 -1.76 -9.74
N TRP A 54 12.85 -1.97 -8.89
CA TRP A 54 11.90 -3.06 -9.05
C TRP A 54 11.14 -2.95 -10.38
N GLU A 55 10.60 -1.79 -10.74
CA GLU A 55 9.84 -1.59 -11.98
C GLU A 55 10.67 -1.92 -13.23
N VAL A 56 11.94 -1.49 -13.29
CA VAL A 56 12.82 -1.78 -14.42
C VAL A 56 13.11 -3.28 -14.54
N ALA A 57 13.30 -3.96 -13.41
CA ALA A 57 13.55 -5.39 -13.37
C ALA A 57 12.31 -6.26 -13.69
N LEU A 58 11.12 -5.68 -13.80
CA LEU A 58 9.90 -6.45 -14.09
C LEU A 58 9.93 -7.10 -15.48
N VAL A 59 10.55 -6.46 -16.47
CA VAL A 59 10.59 -6.99 -17.84
C VAL A 59 11.27 -8.36 -17.86
N GLU A 60 12.48 -8.45 -17.29
CA GLU A 60 13.23 -9.71 -17.19
C GLU A 60 12.48 -10.77 -16.36
N GLN A 61 11.78 -10.35 -15.29
CA GLN A 61 10.98 -11.27 -14.48
C GLN A 61 9.80 -11.86 -15.26
N ILE A 62 9.12 -11.04 -16.07
CA ILE A 62 8.00 -11.48 -16.90
C ILE A 62 8.47 -12.40 -18.03
N GLU A 63 9.61 -12.08 -18.65
CA GLU A 63 10.23 -12.97 -19.65
C GLU A 63 10.58 -14.34 -19.06
N ARG A 64 11.13 -14.36 -17.84
CA ARG A 64 11.43 -15.60 -17.11
C ARG A 64 10.18 -16.39 -16.73
N ASP A 65 9.13 -15.72 -16.30
CA ASP A 65 7.85 -16.34 -15.94
C ASP A 65 7.16 -16.99 -17.16
N GLY A 66 7.16 -16.29 -18.30
CA GLY A 66 6.72 -16.84 -19.59
C GLY A 66 5.22 -17.16 -19.69
N THR A 67 4.41 -16.87 -18.67
CA THR A 67 2.95 -17.12 -18.68
C THR A 67 2.16 -15.92 -19.18
N THR A 68 2.78 -14.75 -19.19
CA THR A 68 2.14 -13.48 -19.56
C THR A 68 2.05 -13.31 -21.09
N ARG A 69 0.91 -12.84 -21.59
CA ARG A 69 0.68 -12.59 -23.03
C ARG A 69 0.32 -11.13 -23.29
N PHE A 70 1.31 -10.30 -23.60
CA PHE A 70 1.07 -8.90 -23.99
C PHE A 70 0.62 -8.80 -25.46
N ARG A 71 -0.30 -7.87 -25.73
CA ARG A 71 -0.68 -7.49 -27.10
C ARG A 71 0.24 -6.36 -27.56
N HIS A 72 0.99 -6.58 -28.64
CA HIS A 72 1.77 -5.54 -29.27
C HIS A 72 0.89 -4.77 -30.27
N PHE A 73 0.82 -3.45 -30.12
CA PHE A 73 0.16 -2.58 -31.08
C PHE A 73 1.24 -1.85 -31.87
N HIS A 74 1.21 -1.96 -33.20
CA HIS A 74 2.05 -1.12 -34.05
C HIS A 74 1.48 0.31 -34.07
N PRO A 75 2.34 1.35 -34.06
CA PRO A 75 1.89 2.71 -34.31
C PRO A 75 1.15 2.75 -35.64
N ARG A 76 -0.06 3.32 -35.65
CA ARG A 76 -0.78 3.55 -36.89
C ARG A 76 -0.06 4.65 -37.65
N GLU A 77 0.66 4.32 -38.70
CA GLU A 77 1.20 5.33 -39.62
C GLU A 77 0.01 6.15 -40.16
N SER A 78 0.03 7.45 -39.91
CA SER A 78 -0.91 8.39 -40.51
C SER A 78 -0.51 8.64 -41.98
N PRO A 79 -1.49 8.90 -42.87
CA PRO A 79 -1.25 9.06 -44.31
C PRO A 79 -0.28 10.19 -44.66
#